data_AF-A0A804JRI9-F1
#
_entry.id   AF-A0A804JRI9-F1
#
_cell.length_a   1.000
_cell.length_b   1.000
_cell.length_c   1.000
_cell.angle_alpha   90.00
_cell.angle_beta   90.00
_cell.angle_gamma   90.00
#
_symmetry.space_group_name_H-M   'P 1'
#
loop_
_entity.id
_entity.type
_entity.pdbx_description
1 polymer ?
#
loop_
_entity_poly.entity_id
_entity_poly.type
_entity_poly.pdbx_seq_one_letter_code
_entity_poly.pdbx_strand_id
1 'polypeptide(L)'
;MSLCFNRYLFCCSYSHNVVPKWKFIAFVSTEAETDHPDIELKAGIDLLGRVDELFFDTYDGYEPVNDPSLDNCFISTSYDATTHFESTVVDVLSMYTKITGRTFDLSIDLSAAEE
;
A
#
# COMPACT_ATOMS: atom_id res chain seq x y z
N MET A 1 -21.86 4.60 -14.99
CA MET A 1 -20.44 4.59 -15.38
C MET A 1 -19.79 3.63 -14.40
N SER A 2 -19.41 2.42 -14.82
CA SER A 2 -18.74 1.49 -13.91
C SER A 2 -17.40 2.13 -13.56
N LEU A 3 -17.17 2.42 -12.28
CA LEU A 3 -15.83 2.76 -11.79
C LEU A 3 -15.00 1.49 -12.01
N CYS A 4 -13.97 1.57 -12.86
CA CYS A 4 -13.01 0.50 -13.03
C CYS A 4 -11.77 0.94 -12.26
N PHE A 5 -11.49 0.30 -11.13
CA PHE A 5 -10.32 0.56 -10.32
C PHE A 5 -9.06 0.08 -11.03
N ASN A 6 -7.94 0.70 -10.68
CA ASN A 6 -6.64 0.35 -11.24
C ASN A 6 -6.18 -0.99 -10.69
N ARG A 7 -5.60 -1.81 -11.58
CA ARG A 7 -4.92 -3.06 -11.23
C ARG A 7 -3.42 -2.83 -11.26
N TYR A 8 -2.73 -3.30 -10.24
CA TYR A 8 -1.30 -3.16 -10.08
C TYR A 8 -0.61 -4.52 -10.15
N LEU A 9 0.59 -4.55 -10.73
CA LEU A 9 1.45 -5.72 -10.74
C LEU A 9 2.84 -5.30 -10.25
N PHE A 10 3.26 -5.87 -9.14
CA PHE A 10 4.61 -5.73 -8.62
C PHE A 10 5.33 -7.08 -8.73
N CYS A 11 6.60 -7.05 -9.11
CA CYS A 11 7.42 -8.26 -9.18
C CYS A 11 8.82 -7.95 -8.68
N CYS A 12 9.33 -8.82 -7.82
CA CYS A 12 10.71 -8.82 -7.39
C CYS A 12 11.26 -10.25 -7.34
N SER A 13 12.56 -10.36 -7.09
CA SER A 13 13.28 -11.61 -7.23
C SER A 13 14.35 -11.75 -6.16
N TYR A 14 15.14 -12.82 -6.26
CA TYR A 14 16.37 -13.00 -5.51
C TYR A 14 17.27 -11.74 -5.46
N SER A 15 17.26 -10.88 -6.48
CA SER A 15 18.04 -9.63 -6.47
C SER A 15 17.70 -8.69 -5.30
N HIS A 16 16.53 -8.86 -4.68
CA HIS A 16 16.07 -8.11 -3.50
C HIS A 16 16.15 -8.94 -2.21
N ASN A 17 16.73 -10.16 -2.25
CA ASN A 17 16.88 -11.08 -1.12
C ASN A 17 15.56 -11.50 -0.43
N VAL A 18 14.42 -11.46 -1.15
CA VAL A 18 13.10 -11.85 -0.61
C VAL A 18 12.69 -13.28 -0.92
N VAL A 19 13.39 -13.94 -1.87
CA VAL A 19 13.13 -15.32 -2.31
C VAL A 19 14.45 -16.03 -2.65
N PRO A 20 14.49 -17.38 -2.70
CA PRO A 20 15.67 -18.13 -3.14
C PRO A 20 16.14 -17.79 -4.56
N LYS A 21 17.38 -18.13 -4.89
CA LYS A 21 17.95 -17.95 -6.24
C LYS A 21 17.05 -18.60 -7.29
N TRP A 22 16.91 -17.93 -8.44
CA TRP A 22 16.09 -18.37 -9.58
C TRP A 22 14.59 -18.40 -9.33
N LYS A 23 14.10 -17.75 -8.27
CA LYS A 23 12.67 -17.54 -8.00
C LYS A 23 12.31 -16.06 -8.08
N PHE A 24 11.03 -15.83 -8.33
CA PHE A 24 10.36 -14.53 -8.35
C PHE A 24 9.15 -14.60 -7.42
N ILE A 25 8.79 -13.46 -6.84
CA ILE A 25 7.50 -13.26 -6.18
C ILE A 25 6.84 -12.07 -6.86
N ALA A 26 5.56 -12.23 -7.19
CA ALA A 26 4.76 -11.20 -7.81
C ALA A 26 3.45 -11.03 -7.06
N PHE A 27 3.01 -9.79 -6.92
CA PHE A 27 1.70 -9.43 -6.37
C PHE A 27 0.87 -8.79 -7.48
N VAL A 28 -0.37 -9.24 -7.61
CA VAL A 28 -1.39 -8.57 -8.42
C VAL A 28 -2.45 -8.08 -7.45
N SER A 29 -2.71 -6.78 -7.44
CA SER A 29 -3.62 -6.15 -6.48
C SER A 29 -4.58 -5.18 -7.17
N THR A 30 -5.79 -5.08 -6.61
CA THR A 30 -6.84 -4.14 -7.01
C THR A 30 -7.76 -3.91 -5.82
N GLU A 31 -8.53 -2.82 -5.84
CA GLU A 31 -9.72 -2.71 -4.99
C GLU A 31 -10.81 -3.61 -5.57
N ALA A 32 -11.49 -4.36 -4.68
CA ALA A 32 -12.51 -5.32 -5.07
C ALA A 32 -13.79 -4.60 -5.52
N GLU A 33 -14.27 -4.91 -6.72
CA GLU A 33 -15.53 -4.39 -7.27
C GLU A 33 -16.70 -5.37 -7.12
N THR A 34 -16.37 -6.65 -6.96
CA THR A 34 -17.29 -7.78 -6.94
C THR A 34 -16.86 -8.81 -5.90
N ASP A 35 -17.73 -9.79 -5.64
CA ASP A 35 -17.41 -10.95 -4.79
C ASP A 35 -16.53 -12.01 -5.51
N HIS A 36 -16.00 -11.69 -6.70
CA HIS A 36 -15.20 -12.58 -7.56
C HIS A 36 -13.80 -12.01 -7.84
N PRO A 37 -12.92 -11.91 -6.82
CA PRO A 37 -11.57 -11.35 -6.99
C PRO A 37 -10.69 -12.17 -7.95
N ASP A 38 -10.99 -13.45 -8.13
CA ASP A 38 -10.32 -14.33 -9.09
C ASP A 38 -10.50 -13.84 -10.54
N ILE A 39 -11.66 -13.28 -10.87
CA ILE A 39 -11.96 -12.74 -12.20
C ILE A 39 -11.24 -11.39 -12.37
N GLU A 40 -11.28 -10.54 -11.36
CA GLU A 40 -10.70 -9.20 -11.39
C GLU A 40 -9.18 -9.22 -11.54
N LEU A 41 -8.52 -10.16 -10.85
CA LEU A 41 -7.07 -10.32 -10.87
C LEU A 41 -6.58 -11.15 -12.06
N LYS A 42 -7.45 -11.90 -12.75
CA LYS A 42 -7.09 -12.83 -13.82
C LYS A 42 -6.21 -12.20 -14.89
N ALA A 43 -6.56 -11.00 -15.35
CA ALA A 43 -5.81 -10.32 -16.41
C ALA A 43 -4.36 -10.04 -16.00
N GLY A 44 -4.11 -9.70 -14.72
CA GLY A 44 -2.75 -9.50 -14.20
C GLY A 44 -2.01 -10.81 -13.97
N ILE A 45 -2.72 -11.85 -13.49
CA ILE A 45 -2.15 -13.19 -13.27
C ILE A 45 -1.74 -13.83 -14.60
N ASP A 46 -2.54 -13.70 -15.65
CA ASP A 46 -2.25 -14.25 -16.98
C ASP A 46 -0.93 -13.69 -17.56
N LEU A 47 -0.56 -12.45 -17.21
CA LEU A 47 0.71 -11.84 -17.63
C LEU A 47 1.95 -12.49 -17.00
N LEU A 48 1.80 -13.18 -15.87
CA LEU A 48 2.90 -13.87 -15.18
C LEU A 48 3.33 -15.15 -15.90
N GLY A 49 2.48 -15.70 -16.78
CA GLY A 49 2.74 -16.96 -17.47
C GLY A 49 2.65 -18.15 -16.52
N ARG A 50 3.71 -18.96 -16.43
CA ARG A 50 3.73 -20.14 -15.56
C ARG A 50 3.94 -19.72 -14.10
N VAL A 51 2.93 -19.95 -13.28
CA VAL A 51 2.99 -19.75 -11.82
C VAL A 51 3.25 -21.10 -11.13
N ASP A 52 4.24 -21.14 -10.24
CA ASP A 52 4.54 -22.35 -9.46
C ASP A 52 3.51 -22.57 -8.34
N GLU A 53 3.20 -21.51 -7.60
CA GLU A 53 2.24 -21.50 -6.47
C GLU A 53 1.49 -20.17 -6.47
N LEU A 54 0.19 -20.20 -6.18
CA LEU A 54 -0.69 -19.03 -6.18
C LEU A 54 -1.44 -18.92 -4.85
N PHE A 55 -1.33 -17.75 -4.21
CA PHE A 55 -2.01 -17.43 -2.95
C PHE A 55 -2.99 -16.29 -3.20
N PHE A 56 -4.20 -16.41 -2.66
CA PHE A 56 -5.24 -15.39 -2.73
C PHE A 56 -5.63 -14.96 -1.34
N ASP A 57 -5.55 -13.66 -1.09
CA ASP A 57 -6.02 -13.04 0.13
C ASP A 57 -6.86 -11.81 -0.21
N THR A 58 -7.82 -11.52 0.67
CA THR A 58 -8.66 -10.32 0.63
C THR A 58 -8.66 -9.69 2.01
N TYR A 59 -8.64 -8.37 2.06
CA TYR A 59 -8.56 -7.59 3.29
C TYR A 59 -9.55 -6.45 3.22
N ASP A 60 -10.26 -6.21 4.32
CA ASP A 60 -11.10 -5.03 4.46
C ASP A 60 -10.22 -3.79 4.66
N GLY A 61 -10.51 -2.73 3.90
CA GLY A 61 -9.91 -1.41 4.10
C GLY A 61 -10.69 -0.61 5.14
N TYR A 62 -9.98 0.01 6.08
CA TYR A 62 -10.55 0.88 7.12
C TYR A 62 -9.94 2.28 7.07
N GLU A 63 -10.77 3.28 7.39
CA GLU A 63 -10.39 4.68 7.57
C GLU A 63 -10.86 5.20 8.94
N PRO A 64 -10.13 6.16 9.56
CA PRO A 64 -10.53 6.73 10.83
C PRO A 64 -11.79 7.58 10.72
N VAL A 65 -12.77 7.34 11.59
CA VAL A 65 -14.02 8.12 11.68
C VAL A 65 -14.08 9.02 12.92
N ASN A 66 -13.06 8.95 13.79
CA ASN A 66 -13.01 9.71 15.03
C ASN A 66 -12.59 11.18 14.77
N ASP A 67 -12.81 12.04 15.77
CA ASP A 67 -12.27 13.40 15.80
C ASP A 67 -11.06 13.44 16.73
N PRO A 68 -9.82 13.45 16.18
CA PRO A 68 -8.60 13.44 16.99
C PRO A 68 -8.48 14.65 17.92
N SER A 69 -9.20 15.75 17.66
CA SER A 69 -9.19 16.93 18.54
C SER A 69 -9.98 16.73 19.84
N LEU A 70 -10.89 15.75 19.85
CA LEU A 70 -11.74 15.44 21.01
C LEU A 70 -11.18 14.30 21.85
N ASP A 71 -10.56 13.30 21.21
CA ASP A 71 -10.10 12.07 21.88
C ASP A 71 -8.58 11.89 21.90
N ASN A 72 -7.83 12.75 21.21
CA ASN A 72 -6.37 12.67 21.06
C ASN A 72 -5.89 11.30 20.55
N CYS A 73 -6.72 10.63 19.74
CA CYS A 73 -6.42 9.35 19.11
C CYS A 73 -6.17 9.57 17.61
N PHE A 74 -4.97 9.23 17.14
CA PHE A 74 -4.56 9.40 15.75
C PHE A 74 -4.38 8.02 15.12
N ILE A 75 -5.29 7.65 14.24
CA ILE A 75 -5.38 6.31 13.65
C ILE A 75 -5.08 6.43 12.16
N SER A 76 -4.23 5.55 11.64
CA SER A 76 -3.87 5.50 10.22
C SER A 76 -4.98 4.89 9.38
N THR A 77 -4.97 5.21 8.10
CA THR A 77 -5.79 4.50 7.10
C THR A 77 -5.13 3.16 6.75
N SER A 78 -5.92 2.16 6.37
CA SER A 78 -5.38 0.89 5.86
C SER A 78 -4.61 1.12 4.55
N TYR A 79 -3.65 0.24 4.25
CA TYR A 79 -2.96 0.27 2.96
C TYR A 79 -3.95 0.06 1.81
N ASP A 80 -3.82 0.85 0.76
CA ASP A 80 -4.57 0.67 -0.48
C ASP A 80 -3.93 -0.41 -1.37
N ALA A 81 -4.54 -0.65 -2.53
CA ALA A 81 -4.06 -1.65 -3.47
C ALA A 81 -2.81 -1.24 -4.25
N THR A 82 -2.30 -0.01 -4.09
CA THR A 82 -1.17 0.50 -4.89
C THR A 82 0.14 -0.17 -4.49
N THR A 83 1.05 -0.35 -5.45
CA THR A 83 2.36 -1.00 -5.22
C THR A 83 3.48 0.00 -4.94
N HIS A 84 3.12 1.22 -4.54
CA HIS A 84 4.04 2.31 -4.23
C HIS A 84 3.54 3.06 -3.00
N PHE A 85 4.40 3.85 -2.35
CA PHE A 85 4.10 4.41 -1.04
C PHE A 85 3.48 5.82 -1.02
N GLU A 86 3.06 6.37 -2.16
CA GLU A 86 2.59 7.77 -2.19
C GLU A 86 1.44 8.04 -1.21
N SER A 87 0.35 7.26 -1.28
CA SER A 87 -0.81 7.40 -0.39
C SER A 87 -0.44 7.15 1.07
N THR A 88 0.41 6.17 1.34
CA THR A 88 0.93 5.88 2.67
C THR A 88 1.69 7.09 3.24
N VAL A 89 2.58 7.69 2.45
CA VAL A 89 3.35 8.86 2.88
C VAL A 89 2.42 10.04 3.14
N VAL A 90 1.38 10.24 2.32
CA VAL A 90 0.35 11.27 2.55
C VAL A 90 -0.36 11.04 3.90
N ASP A 91 -0.74 9.81 4.23
CA ASP A 91 -1.38 9.49 5.51
C ASP A 91 -0.44 9.75 6.69
N VAL A 92 0.82 9.34 6.59
CA VAL A 92 1.86 9.61 7.61
C VAL A 92 2.06 11.11 7.84
N LEU A 93 2.17 11.91 6.78
CA LEU A 93 2.36 13.37 6.89
C LEU A 93 1.12 14.07 7.47
N SER A 94 -0.08 13.59 7.10
CA SER A 94 -1.35 14.05 7.65
C SER A 94 -1.41 13.79 9.16
N MET A 95 -1.10 12.57 9.59
CA MET A 95 -1.05 12.22 11.01
C MET A 95 0.00 13.04 11.78
N TYR A 96 1.22 13.16 11.24
CA TYR A 96 2.26 13.99 11.86
C TYR A 96 1.77 15.42 12.10
N THR A 97 1.12 16.02 11.10
CA THR A 97 0.58 17.37 11.20
C THR A 97 -0.51 17.47 12.26
N LYS A 98 -1.42 16.48 12.33
CA LYS A 98 -2.49 16.43 13.33
C LYS A 98 -1.95 16.26 14.76
N ILE A 99 -0.92 15.43 14.94
CA ILE A 99 -0.30 15.16 16.25
C ILE A 99 0.50 16.36 16.74
N THR A 100 1.32 16.96 15.87
CA THR A 100 2.31 17.96 16.28
C THR A 100 1.84 19.40 16.11
N GLY A 101 0.79 19.64 15.31
CA GLY A 101 0.35 20.96 14.89
C GLY A 101 1.31 21.66 13.94
N ARG A 102 2.30 20.95 13.37
CA ARG A 102 3.33 21.50 12.47
C ARG A 102 3.32 20.76 11.14
N THR A 103 3.47 21.49 10.04
CA THR A 103 3.76 20.88 8.73
C THR A 103 5.16 20.28 8.75
N PHE A 104 5.31 19.07 8.23
CA PHE A 104 6.61 18.41 8.13
C PHE A 104 7.49 19.10 7.08
N ASP A 105 8.68 19.53 7.47
CA ASP A 105 9.65 20.15 6.58
C ASP A 105 10.68 19.11 6.10
N LEU A 106 10.59 18.75 4.82
CA LEU A 106 11.50 17.79 4.16
C LEU A 106 12.86 18.40 3.78
N SER A 107 13.06 19.70 4.00
CA SER A 107 14.29 20.41 3.64
C SER A 107 15.33 20.47 4.77
N ILE A 108 15.01 19.93 5.95
CA ILE A 108 15.89 19.95 7.10
C ILE A 108 17.16 19.14 6.80
N ASP A 109 18.30 19.82 6.92
CA ASP A 109 19.60 19.16 6.95
C ASP A 109 19.80 18.48 8.31
N LEU A 110 19.83 17.15 8.29
CA LEU A 110 20.04 16.31 9.48
C LEU A 110 21.43 16.48 10.11
N SER A 111 22.36 17.17 9.42
CA SER A 111 23.66 17.54 10.02
C SER A 111 23.53 18.50 11.20
N ALA A 112 22.39 19.19 11.35
CA ALA A 112 22.11 20.09 12.46
C ALA A 112 21.47 19.40 13.69
N ALA A 113 21.17 18.10 13.61
CA ALA A 113 20.50 17.34 14.67
C ALA A 113 21.46 16.68 15.69
N GLU A 114 22.76 16.97 15.61
CA GLU A 114 23.75 16.61 16.64
C GLU A 114 23.84 17.70 17.72
N GLU A 115 22.91 17.72 18.68
CA GLU A 115 23.11 18.30 20.03
C GLU A 115 22.52 17.40 21.12
#